data_AF-A0A8R2BBE1-F1
#
_entry.id   AF-A0A8R2BBE1-F1
#
_cell.length_a   1.000
_cell.length_b   1.000
_cell.length_c   1.000
_cell.angle_alpha   90.00
_cell.angle_beta   90.00
_cell.angle_gamma   90.00
#
_symmetry.space_group_name_H-M   'P 1'
#
loop_
_entity.id
_entity.type
_entity.pdbx_description
1 polymer ?
#
loop_
_entity_poly.entity_id
_entity_poly.type
_entity_poly.pdbx_seq_one_letter_code
_entity_poly.pdbx_strand_id
1 'polypeptide(L)'
;MLLRNLDPRRRLCNGTRLVVTGLRTHNFKAKILGGDPQDEDIVLPKIPLTSSVEDDLHILLRRLQFPVRLSFAMTINKSQGQTFDRVGLLLTSPPVTHGQLYVAFSR
;
A
#
# COMPACT_ATOMS: atom_id res chain seq x y z
N MET A 1 -1.40 3.07 -2.83
CA MET A 1 -1.18 2.65 -1.43
C MET A 1 0.28 2.29 -1.19
N LEU A 2 0.88 2.76 -0.09
CA LEU A 2 2.23 2.39 0.36
C LEU A 2 2.30 0.94 0.84
N LEU A 3 3.44 0.29 0.61
CA LEU A 3 3.72 -1.10 0.98
C LEU A 3 4.73 -1.24 2.14
N ARG A 4 5.30 -0.12 2.61
CA ARG A 4 6.32 -0.07 3.66
C ARG A 4 6.07 1.14 4.56
N ASN A 5 6.55 1.04 5.79
CA ASN A 5 6.69 2.19 6.68
C ASN A 5 7.94 2.96 6.23
N LEU A 6 7.75 4.19 5.77
CA LEU A 6 8.83 5.07 5.33
C LEU A 6 9.09 6.16 6.38
N ASP A 7 8.02 6.81 6.84
CA ASP A 7 8.09 7.84 7.88
C ASP A 7 6.76 7.88 8.66
N PRO A 8 6.68 7.21 9.82
CA PRO A 8 5.49 7.23 10.65
C PRO A 8 5.09 8.62 11.16
N ARG A 9 6.05 9.52 11.38
CA ARG A 9 5.77 10.87 11.87
C ARG A 9 5.03 11.70 10.82
N ARG A 10 5.33 11.46 9.54
CA ARG A 10 4.64 12.06 8.40
C ARG A 10 3.46 11.25 7.88
N ARG A 11 2.99 10.25 8.63
CA ARG A 11 1.89 9.35 8.22
C ARG A 11 2.18 8.55 6.95
N LEU A 12 3.46 8.34 6.60
CA LEU A 12 3.89 7.52 5.47
C LEU A 12 4.11 6.07 5.91
N CYS A 13 3.01 5.41 6.30
CA CYS A 13 2.99 4.04 6.77
C CYS A 13 2.49 3.07 5.70
N ASN A 14 2.74 1.77 5.90
CA ASN A 14 2.11 0.72 5.11
C ASN A 14 0.58 0.85 5.16
N GLY A 15 -0.09 0.77 4.00
CA GLY A 15 -1.53 1.00 3.89
C GLY A 15 -1.93 2.44 3.59
N THR A 16 -1.03 3.42 3.73
CA THR A 16 -1.35 4.84 3.41
C THR A 16 -1.71 4.97 1.94
N ARG A 17 -2.90 5.51 1.66
CA ARG A 17 -3.38 5.76 0.30
C ARG A 17 -2.85 7.10 -0.18
N LEU A 18 -2.40 7.12 -1.44
CA LEU A 18 -1.75 8.26 -2.06
C LEU A 18 -2.41 8.55 -3.40
N VAL A 19 -2.49 9.82 -3.78
CA VAL A 19 -2.87 10.30 -5.10
C VAL A 19 -1.61 10.77 -5.81
N VAL A 20 -1.28 10.17 -6.95
CA VAL A 20 -0.11 10.57 -7.75
C VAL A 20 -0.40 11.91 -8.42
N THR A 21 0.45 12.90 -8.18
CA THR A 21 0.33 14.27 -8.73
C THR A 21 1.31 14.53 -9.87
N GLY A 22 2.38 13.74 -9.99
CA GLY A 22 3.31 13.84 -11.10
C GLY A 22 4.25 12.66 -11.22
N LEU A 23 4.61 12.29 -12.45
CA LEU A 23 5.52 11.20 -12.76
C LEU A 23 6.85 11.74 -13.29
N ARG A 24 7.95 11.13 -12.88
CA ARG A 24 9.30 11.41 -13.38
C ARG A 24 10.03 10.08 -13.61
N THR A 25 11.20 10.14 -14.27
CA THR A 25 11.96 8.95 -14.67
C THR A 25 12.36 8.05 -13.48
N HIS A 26 12.69 8.65 -12.33
CA HIS A 26 13.26 7.92 -11.19
C HIS A 26 12.48 8.10 -9.88
N ASN A 27 11.43 8.91 -9.89
CA ASN A 27 10.57 9.16 -8.73
C ASN A 27 9.18 9.61 -9.20
N PHE A 28 8.24 9.67 -8.27
CA PHE A 28 6.96 10.30 -8.50
C PHE A 28 6.58 11.20 -7.32
N LYS A 29 5.72 12.17 -7.59
CA LYS A 29 5.10 13.05 -6.61
C LYS A 29 3.72 12.51 -6.25
N ALA A 30 3.36 12.58 -4.98
CA ALA A 30 2.04 12.20 -4.53
C ALA A 30 1.62 12.96 -3.27
N LYS A 31 0.31 13.05 -3.06
CA LYS A 31 -0.31 13.54 -1.82
C LYS A 31 -1.03 12.43 -1.09
N ILE A 32 -1.19 12.55 0.22
CA ILE A 32 -1.98 11.61 1.02
C ILE A 32 -3.45 11.78 0.65
N LEU A 33 -4.13 10.66 0.37
CA LEU A 33 -5.57 10.68 0.12
C LEU A 33 -6.30 11.04 1.43
N GLY A 34 -7.04 12.15 1.42
CA GLY A 34 -7.67 12.72 2.62
C GLY A 34 -6.71 13.53 3.51
N GLY A 35 -5.50 13.84 3.02
CA GLY A 35 -4.59 14.81 3.65
C GLY A 35 -5.01 16.27 3.40
N ASP A 36 -4.23 17.21 3.91
CA ASP A 36 -4.49 18.63 3.69
C ASP A 36 -4.15 19.00 2.23
N PRO A 37 -5.04 19.66 1.47
CA PRO A 37 -4.73 20.15 0.13
C PRO A 37 -3.49 21.05 0.07
N GLN A 38 -3.18 21.79 1.14
CA GLN A 38 -2.01 22.66 1.25
C GLN A 38 -0.71 21.89 1.54
N ASP A 39 -0.78 20.61 1.90
CA ASP A 39 0.42 19.80 2.10
C ASP A 39 1.27 19.76 0.83
N GLU A 40 2.58 19.86 1.01
CA GLU A 40 3.55 19.71 -0.06
C GLU A 40 3.50 18.30 -0.66
N ASP A 41 3.84 18.19 -1.95
CA ASP A 41 3.96 16.90 -2.62
C ASP A 41 5.08 16.05 -1.98
N ILE A 42 4.74 14.83 -1.62
CA ILE A 42 5.71 13.82 -1.18
C ILE A 42 6.39 13.25 -2.42
N VAL A 43 7.73 13.25 -2.42
CA VAL A 43 8.53 12.62 -3.49
C VAL A 43 8.92 11.20 -3.06
N LEU A 44 8.52 10.20 -3.84
CA LEU A 44 8.82 8.80 -3.58
C LEU A 44 9.75 8.21 -4.65
N PRO A 45 10.99 7.83 -4.28
CA PRO A 45 11.90 7.11 -5.18
C PRO A 45 11.63 5.60 -5.15
N LYS A 46 12.32 4.86 -6.03
CA LYS A 46 12.40 3.40 -5.91
C LYS A 46 13.24 3.03 -4.69
N ILE A 47 12.83 2.03 -3.93
CA ILE A 47 13.59 1.47 -2.82
C ILE A 47 14.05 0.05 -3.14
N PRO A 48 15.19 -0.39 -2.61
CA PRO A 48 15.61 -1.79 -2.75
C PRO A 48 14.76 -2.67 -1.83
N LEU A 49 14.26 -3.78 -2.39
CA LEU A 49 13.68 -4.89 -1.67
C LEU A 49 14.65 -6.06 -1.78
N THR A 50 15.18 -6.47 -0.64
CA THR A 50 16.20 -7.51 -0.54
C THR A 50 15.57 -8.74 0.12
N SER A 51 15.86 -9.93 -0.40
CA SER A 51 15.52 -11.17 0.30
C SER A 51 16.29 -11.27 1.62
N SER A 52 15.70 -11.89 2.64
CA SER A 52 16.35 -12.13 3.92
C SER A 52 17.14 -13.44 3.89
N VAL A 53 17.99 -13.64 4.90
CA VAL A 53 18.70 -14.92 5.12
C VAL A 53 17.70 -16.04 5.48
N GLU A 54 16.53 -15.67 6.00
CA GLU A 54 15.44 -16.58 6.37
C GLU A 54 14.66 -17.12 5.17
N ASP A 55 14.83 -16.53 3.98
CA ASP A 55 14.15 -16.97 2.75
C ASP A 55 14.76 -18.28 2.16
N ASP A 56 15.77 -18.86 2.83
CA ASP A 56 16.50 -20.08 2.42
C ASP A 56 17.03 -20.04 0.98
N LEU A 57 17.52 -18.85 0.59
CA LEU A 57 18.07 -18.59 -0.73
C LEU A 57 19.60 -18.64 -0.70
N HIS A 58 20.20 -19.42 -1.60
CA HIS A 58 21.66 -19.48 -1.78
C HIS A 58 22.28 -18.16 -2.29
N ILE A 59 21.46 -17.25 -2.81
CA ILE A 59 21.87 -15.95 -3.34
C ILE A 59 20.93 -14.87 -2.82
N LEU A 60 21.50 -13.74 -2.39
CA LEU A 60 20.75 -12.57 -1.97
C LEU A 60 20.15 -11.85 -3.19
N LEU A 61 18.83 -11.89 -3.31
CA LEU A 61 18.10 -11.24 -4.40
C LEU A 61 17.75 -9.81 -4.01
N ARG A 62 18.11 -8.85 -4.86
CA ARG A 62 17.79 -7.43 -4.67
C ARG A 62 16.99 -6.91 -5.84
N ARG A 63 15.80 -6.37 -5.56
CA ARG A 63 14.90 -5.76 -6.55
C ARG A 63 14.68 -4.29 -6.23
N LEU A 64 14.94 -3.40 -7.18
CA LEU A 64 14.66 -1.97 -7.04
C LEU A 64 13.24 -1.66 -7.52
N GLN A 65 12.35 -1.19 -6.64
CA GLN A 65 10.95 -0.94 -7.00
C GLN A 65 10.34 0.21 -6.18
N PHE A 66 9.35 0.90 -6.75
CA PHE A 66 8.53 1.84 -5.98
C PHE A 66 7.72 1.12 -4.89
N PRO A 67 7.72 1.59 -3.63
CA PRO A 67 7.03 0.92 -2.53
C PRO A 67 5.51 1.17 -2.54
N VAL A 68 4.87 1.09 -3.70
CA VAL A 68 3.44 1.36 -3.88
C VAL A 68 2.75 0.29 -4.71
N ARG A 69 1.44 0.16 -4.49
CA ARG A 69 0.50 -0.60 -5.32
C ARG A 69 -0.71 0.27 -5.64
N LEU A 70 -1.31 0.07 -6.81
CA LEU A 70 -2.63 0.62 -7.13
C LEU A 70 -3.66 0.18 -6.08
N SER A 71 -4.58 1.08 -5.71
CA SER A 71 -5.48 0.87 -4.58
C SER A 71 -6.91 1.35 -4.85
N PHE A 72 -7.38 1.24 -6.09
CA PHE A 72 -8.81 1.39 -6.42
C PHE A 72 -9.63 0.18 -5.94
N ALA A 73 -9.07 -1.01 -6.11
CA ALA A 73 -9.57 -2.25 -5.53
C ALA A 73 -8.44 -2.92 -4.74
N MET A 74 -8.78 -3.60 -3.66
CA MET A 74 -7.82 -4.35 -2.85
C MET A 74 -8.46 -5.64 -2.33
N THR A 75 -7.63 -6.61 -1.98
CA THR A 75 -8.12 -7.84 -1.37
C THR A 75 -8.58 -7.57 0.06
N ILE A 76 -9.53 -8.37 0.55
CA ILE A 76 -10.04 -8.30 1.93
C ILE A 76 -8.88 -8.32 2.94
N ASN A 77 -7.92 -9.23 2.77
CA ASN A 77 -6.75 -9.33 3.64
C ASN A 77 -5.92 -8.02 3.63
N LYS A 78 -5.71 -7.38 2.47
CA LYS A 78 -4.98 -6.09 2.42
C LYS A 78 -5.75 -4.92 3.01
N SER A 79 -7.08 -5.00 3.06
CA SER A 79 -7.91 -3.96 3.68
C SER A 79 -7.92 -4.03 5.22
N GLN A 80 -7.46 -5.13 5.81
CA GLN A 80 -7.48 -5.33 7.26
C GLN A 80 -6.73 -4.21 8.00
N GLY A 81 -7.37 -3.65 9.03
CA GLY A 81 -6.84 -2.52 9.80
C GLY A 81 -7.03 -1.14 9.17
N GLN A 82 -7.63 -1.05 7.98
CA GLN A 82 -7.97 0.24 7.33
C GLN A 82 -9.46 0.58 7.46
N THR A 83 -9.77 1.87 7.56
CA THR A 83 -11.15 2.38 7.63
C THR A 83 -11.50 3.13 6.34
N PHE A 84 -12.72 2.93 5.84
CA PHE A 84 -13.23 3.58 4.64
C PHE A 84 -14.64 4.13 4.87
N ASP A 85 -14.98 5.24 4.23
CA ASP A 85 -16.33 5.80 4.35
C ASP A 85 -17.36 4.97 3.55
N ARG A 86 -16.92 4.41 2.42
CA ARG A 86 -17.73 3.60 1.50
C ARG A 86 -16.87 2.54 0.84
N VAL A 87 -17.38 1.31 0.79
CA VAL A 87 -16.71 0.16 0.17
C VAL A 87 -17.71 -0.61 -0.69
N GLY A 88 -17.28 -1.02 -1.89
CA GLY A 88 -17.97 -2.02 -2.69
C GLY A 88 -17.33 -3.39 -2.49
N LEU A 89 -18.12 -4.40 -2.15
CA LEU A 89 -17.64 -5.77 -1.98
C LEU A 89 -17.92 -6.60 -3.25
N LEU A 90 -16.87 -7.08 -3.91
CA LEU A 90 -16.96 -7.99 -5.05
C LEU A 90 -16.56 -9.40 -4.63
N LEU A 91 -17.55 -10.32 -4.57
CA LEU A 91 -17.33 -11.74 -4.29
C LEU A 91 -17.57 -12.54 -5.57
N THR A 92 -16.48 -12.91 -6.26
CA THR A 92 -16.55 -13.79 -7.44
C THR A 92 -16.73 -15.26 -7.07
N SER A 93 -16.37 -15.63 -5.85
CA SER A 93 -16.50 -16.96 -5.26
C SER A 93 -16.78 -16.85 -3.77
N PRO A 94 -17.30 -17.91 -3.11
CA PRO A 94 -17.53 -17.90 -1.68
C PRO A 94 -16.24 -17.58 -0.88
N PRO A 95 -16.34 -16.91 0.29
CA PRO A 95 -15.20 -16.68 1.17
C PRO A 95 -14.56 -18.00 1.60
N VAL A 96 -13.24 -18.10 1.47
CA VAL A 96 -12.53 -19.38 1.64
C VAL A 96 -12.08 -19.58 3.09
N THR A 97 -11.80 -18.50 3.82
CA THR A 97 -11.30 -18.61 5.20
C THR A 97 -12.22 -17.94 6.21
N HIS A 98 -12.19 -18.46 7.43
CA HIS A 98 -12.93 -17.89 8.56
C HIS A 98 -12.59 -16.40 8.76
N GLY A 99 -13.60 -15.59 9.08
CA GLY A 99 -13.43 -14.17 9.37
C GLY A 99 -13.23 -13.25 8.16
N GLN A 100 -13.05 -13.74 6.93
CA GLN A 100 -12.87 -12.87 5.75
C GLN A 100 -14.06 -11.93 5.52
N LEU A 101 -15.27 -12.47 5.58
CA LEU A 101 -16.47 -11.66 5.36
C LEU A 101 -16.69 -10.64 6.49
N TYR A 102 -16.36 -11.01 7.72
CA TYR A 102 -16.37 -10.10 8.87
C TYR A 102 -15.35 -8.96 8.69
N VAL A 103 -14.14 -9.28 8.24
CA VAL A 103 -13.13 -8.25 7.93
C VAL A 103 -13.65 -7.31 6.84
N ALA A 104 -14.27 -7.85 5.79
CA ALA A 104 -14.83 -7.05 4.70
C ALA A 104 -15.93 -6.10 5.16
N PHE A 105 -16.87 -6.56 5.99
CA PHE A 105 -17.96 -5.71 6.51
C PHE A 105 -17.52 -4.72 7.59
N SER A 106 -16.34 -4.89 8.19
CA SER A 106 -15.79 -3.96 9.19
C SER A 106 -14.86 -2.90 8.58
N ARG A 107 -14.74 -2.85 7.25
CA ARG A 107 -13.95 -1.83 6.53
C ARG A 107 -14.79 -0.60 6.25
#